data_AF-A0A652K2S2-F1
#
_entry.id   AF-A0A652K2S2-F1
#
_cell.length_a   1.000
_cell.length_b   1.000
_cell.length_c   1.000
_cell.angle_alpha   90.00
_cell.angle_beta   90.00
_cell.angle_gamma   90.00
#
_symmetry.space_group_name_H-M   'P 1'
#
loop_
_entity.id
_entity.type
_entity.pdbx_description
1 polymer ?
#
loop_
_entity_poly.entity_id
_entity_poly.type
_entity_poly.pdbx_seq_one_letter_code
_entity_poly.pdbx_strand_id
1 'polypeptide(L)'
;PDVPSPVRRAEMERAKVAITPLYLSFADVSELDPEVTEQVLGAVLRTMSPRQRAGYPGRLTRFTSAHHAHLERLYAQYGPGSPIAIHGRYSLVHSPASVAVLERLAETPSALHEEWDAAELPPAWLDGLTTAWGTPA
;
A
#
# COMPACT_ATOMS: atom_id res chain seq x y z
N PRO A 1 -20.01 -8.30 -17.94
CA PRO A 1 -18.59 -8.04 -17.63
C PRO A 1 -18.33 -6.53 -17.60
N ASP A 2 -18.22 -5.95 -16.40
CA ASP A 2 -17.72 -4.58 -16.24
C ASP A 2 -16.24 -4.58 -16.60
N VAL A 3 -15.89 -3.90 -17.69
CA VAL A 3 -14.49 -3.69 -18.06
C VAL A 3 -13.83 -2.88 -16.93
N PRO A 4 -12.66 -3.28 -16.39
CA PRO A 4 -11.96 -2.50 -15.38
C PRO A 4 -11.76 -1.07 -15.89
N SER A 5 -12.41 -0.10 -15.25
CA SER A 5 -12.30 1.29 -15.66
C SER A 5 -10.86 1.77 -15.41
N PRO A 6 -10.18 2.33 -16.43
CA PRO A 6 -8.79 2.74 -16.29
C PRO A 6 -8.65 3.76 -15.16
N VAL A 7 -7.60 3.61 -14.35
CA VAL A 7 -7.28 4.55 -13.27
C VAL A 7 -6.92 5.89 -13.90
N ARG A 8 -7.65 6.94 -13.52
CA ARG A 8 -7.40 8.28 -14.06
C ARG A 8 -6.23 8.92 -13.32
N ARG A 9 -5.44 9.75 -14.01
CA ARG A 9 -4.34 10.52 -13.40
C ARG A 9 -4.77 11.29 -12.14
N ALA A 10 -5.96 11.90 -12.17
CA ALA A 10 -6.48 12.61 -11.00
C ALA A 10 -6.81 11.70 -9.79
N GLU A 11 -7.14 10.43 -10.03
CA GLU A 11 -7.35 9.44 -8.97
C GLU A 11 -6.01 8.99 -8.38
N MET A 12 -5.01 8.76 -9.23
CA MET A 12 -3.63 8.46 -8.83
C MET A 12 -3.05 9.56 -7.94
N GLU A 13 -3.10 10.82 -8.41
CA GLU A 13 -2.55 11.95 -7.65
C GLU A 13 -3.28 12.16 -6.30
N ARG A 14 -4.60 11.96 -6.27
CA ARG A 14 -5.35 12.00 -5.00
C ARG A 14 -4.91 10.91 -4.03
N ALA A 15 -4.67 9.70 -4.51
CA ALA A 15 -4.16 8.62 -3.68
C ALA A 15 -2.75 8.95 -3.15
N LYS A 16 -1.83 9.42 -4.01
CA LYS A 16 -0.47 9.83 -3.64
C LYS A 16 -0.47 10.93 -2.57
N VAL A 17 -1.28 11.98 -2.75
CA VAL A 17 -1.39 13.06 -1.77
C VAL A 17 -1.96 12.57 -0.43
N ALA A 18 -2.85 11.56 -0.44
CA ALA A 18 -3.44 11.02 0.77
C ALA A 18 -2.51 10.08 1.55
N ILE A 19 -1.76 9.20 0.87
CA ILE A 19 -0.90 8.22 1.53
C ILE A 19 0.37 8.84 2.13
N THR A 20 0.94 9.87 1.50
CA THR A 20 2.22 10.45 1.93
C THR A 20 2.20 10.94 3.38
N PRO A 21 1.27 11.83 3.82
CA PRO A 21 1.27 12.29 5.21
C PRO A 21 0.95 11.16 6.21
N LEU A 22 0.20 10.14 5.78
CA LEU A 22 -0.10 8.97 6.61
C LEU A 22 1.10 8.05 6.78
N TYR A 23 1.94 7.92 5.75
CA TYR A 23 3.20 7.18 5.85
C TYR A 23 4.23 7.94 6.68
N LEU A 24 4.34 9.25 6.48
CA LEU A 24 5.26 10.11 7.22
C LEU A 24 4.96 10.23 8.71
N SER A 25 3.78 9.80 9.18
CA SER A 25 3.54 9.65 10.63
C SER A 25 4.23 8.44 11.25
N PHE A 26 4.77 7.52 10.43
CA PHE A 26 5.41 6.29 10.88
C PHE A 26 6.85 6.11 10.39
N ALA A 27 7.25 6.76 9.30
CA ALA A 27 8.59 6.64 8.70
C ALA A 27 9.07 7.95 8.06
N ASP A 28 10.35 8.28 8.24
CA ASP A 28 10.90 9.59 7.87
C ASP A 28 11.35 9.72 6.39
N VAL A 29 11.52 8.60 5.68
CA VAL A 29 12.07 8.56 4.32
C VAL A 29 11.33 7.54 3.45
N SER A 30 11.11 7.88 2.17
CA SER A 30 10.65 6.94 1.13
C SER A 30 11.84 6.55 0.26
N GLU A 31 12.13 5.25 0.16
CA GLU A 31 13.29 4.74 -0.59
C GLU A 31 12.92 4.16 -1.96
N LEU A 32 11.62 4.03 -2.25
CA LEU A 32 11.13 3.43 -3.48
C LEU A 32 10.98 4.47 -4.61
N ASP A 33 11.27 4.04 -5.84
CA ASP A 33 11.12 4.86 -7.04
C ASP A 33 9.65 5.35 -7.21
N PRO A 34 9.41 6.63 -7.54
CA PRO A 34 8.08 7.15 -7.83
C PRO A 34 7.30 6.38 -8.90
N GLU A 35 7.95 5.88 -9.95
CA GLU A 35 7.30 5.11 -11.03
C GLU A 35 6.77 3.77 -10.50
N VAL A 36 7.57 3.08 -9.68
CA VAL A 36 7.15 1.84 -9.02
C VAL A 36 6.02 2.11 -8.03
N THR A 37 6.08 3.23 -7.31
CA THR A 37 5.00 3.67 -6.41
C THR A 37 3.69 3.86 -7.18
N GLU A 38 3.73 4.45 -8.38
CA GLU A 38 2.55 4.60 -9.23
C GLU A 38 2.01 3.27 -9.75
N GLN A 39 2.87 2.34 -10.15
CA GLN A 39 2.45 1.01 -10.61
C GLN A 39 1.70 0.25 -9.50
N VAL A 40 2.25 0.26 -8.28
CA VAL A 40 1.63 -0.37 -7.10
C VAL A 40 0.29 0.29 -6.76
N LEU A 41 0.23 1.62 -6.74
CA LEU A 41 -1.03 2.33 -6.51
C LEU A 41 -2.05 2.07 -7.63
N GLY A 42 -1.57 1.85 -8.85
CA GLY A 42 -2.41 1.45 -9.98
C GLY A 42 -3.13 0.13 -9.70
N ALA A 43 -2.39 -0.90 -9.27
CA ALA A 43 -2.97 -2.18 -8.87
C ALA A 43 -3.98 -2.02 -7.73
N VAL A 44 -3.63 -1.27 -6.67
CA VAL A 44 -4.54 -0.98 -5.56
C VAL A 44 -5.83 -0.30 -6.03
N LEU A 45 -5.74 0.74 -6.85
CA LEU A 45 -6.91 1.50 -7.30
C LEU A 45 -7.79 0.67 -8.25
N ARG A 46 -7.22 -0.26 -9.02
CA ARG A 46 -8.00 -1.16 -9.89
C ARG A 46 -8.91 -2.11 -9.11
N THR A 47 -8.55 -2.47 -7.88
CA THR A 47 -9.44 -3.23 -6.97
C THR A 47 -10.74 -2.50 -6.59
N MET A 48 -10.86 -1.22 -6.95
CA MET A 48 -11.96 -0.34 -6.55
C MET A 48 -12.77 0.18 -7.73
N SER A 49 -14.08 0.32 -7.50
CA SER A 49 -14.98 1.10 -8.36
C SER A 49 -14.63 2.60 -8.33
N PRO A 50 -15.02 3.39 -9.36
CA PRO A 50 -14.78 4.84 -9.38
C PRO A 50 -15.32 5.57 -8.14
N ARG A 51 -16.47 5.12 -7.59
CA ARG A 51 -17.05 5.69 -6.36
C ARG A 51 -16.18 5.40 -5.14
N GLN A 52 -15.61 4.21 -5.04
CA GLN A 52 -14.67 3.87 -3.98
C GLN A 52 -13.38 4.66 -4.09
N ARG A 53 -12.81 4.81 -5.31
CA ARG A 53 -11.61 5.63 -5.57
C ARG A 53 -11.82 7.10 -5.17
N ALA A 54 -12.99 7.67 -5.45
CA ALA A 54 -13.32 9.04 -5.06
C ALA A 54 -13.31 9.25 -3.54
N GLY A 55 -13.74 8.25 -2.77
CA GLY A 55 -13.73 8.28 -1.30
C GLY A 55 -12.48 7.69 -0.65
N TYR A 56 -11.46 7.33 -1.43
CA TYR A 56 -10.33 6.56 -0.94
C TYR A 56 -9.51 7.25 0.16
N PRO A 57 -9.22 8.57 0.10
CA PRO A 57 -8.51 9.27 1.18
C PRO A 57 -9.17 9.11 2.57
N GLY A 58 -10.50 9.11 2.62
CA GLY A 58 -11.24 8.89 3.86
C GLY A 58 -11.17 7.45 4.38
N ARG A 59 -11.04 6.46 3.48
CA ARG A 59 -10.81 5.06 3.85
C ARG A 59 -9.43 4.87 4.45
N LEU A 60 -8.41 5.39 3.77
CA LEU A 60 -7.02 5.36 4.24
C LEU A 60 -6.90 5.96 5.64
N THR A 61 -7.48 7.15 5.85
CA THR A 61 -7.46 7.82 7.18
C THR A 61 -8.13 6.97 8.26
N ARG A 62 -9.25 6.32 7.94
CA ARG A 62 -9.95 5.45 8.89
C ARG A 62 -9.13 4.20 9.20
N PHE A 63 -8.55 3.58 8.19
CA PHE A 63 -7.70 2.40 8.34
C PHE A 63 -6.49 2.70 9.21
N THR A 64 -5.74 3.78 8.92
CA THR A 64 -4.56 4.13 9.71
C THR A 64 -4.90 4.49 11.14
N SER A 65 -6.04 5.14 11.38
CA SER A 65 -6.51 5.42 12.74
C SER A 65 -6.90 4.14 13.49
N ALA A 66 -7.62 3.23 12.84
CA ALA A 66 -8.06 1.97 13.44
C ALA A 66 -6.91 1.00 13.73
N HIS A 67 -5.86 1.04 12.90
CA HIS A 67 -4.71 0.14 12.98
C HIS A 67 -3.41 0.83 13.42
N HIS A 68 -3.50 2.03 14.03
CA HIS A 68 -2.34 2.86 14.33
C HIS A 68 -1.22 2.10 15.07
N ALA A 69 -1.55 1.45 16.18
CA ALA A 69 -0.57 0.71 16.98
C ALA A 69 0.06 -0.46 16.22
N HIS A 70 -0.66 -1.09 15.28
CA HIS A 70 -0.11 -2.14 14.44
C HIS A 70 0.87 -1.55 13.43
N LEU A 71 0.45 -0.51 12.71
CA LEU A 71 1.30 0.18 11.72
C LEU A 71 2.58 0.71 12.35
N GLU A 72 2.49 1.34 13.52
CA GLU A 72 3.65 1.85 14.25
C GLU A 72 4.70 0.75 14.53
N ARG A 73 4.27 -0.44 14.98
CA ARG A 73 5.17 -1.57 15.18
C ARG A 73 5.73 -2.12 13.88
N LEU A 74 4.89 -2.26 12.86
CA LEU A 74 5.28 -2.77 11.56
C LEU A 74 6.38 -1.89 10.96
N TYR A 75 6.20 -0.57 10.94
CA TYR A 75 7.20 0.36 10.40
C TYR A 75 8.44 0.47 11.30
N ALA A 76 8.32 0.34 12.62
CA ALA A 76 9.49 0.26 13.50
C ALA A 76 10.34 -1.00 13.24
N GLN A 77 9.71 -2.13 12.90
CA GLN A 77 10.38 -3.41 12.73
C GLN A 77 10.89 -3.66 11.30
N TYR A 78 10.15 -3.19 10.30
CA TYR A 78 10.40 -3.50 8.88
C TYR A 78 10.52 -2.26 7.99
N GLY A 79 10.34 -1.05 8.55
CA GLY A 79 10.43 0.20 7.78
C GLY A 79 11.85 0.72 7.62
N PRO A 80 11.99 1.92 7.01
CA PRO A 80 13.27 2.60 6.82
C PRO A 80 14.01 2.78 8.14
N GLY A 81 15.29 2.38 8.18
CA GLY A 81 16.12 2.44 9.38
C GLY A 81 15.95 1.27 10.36
N SER A 82 15.06 0.31 10.08
CA SER A 82 14.93 -0.89 10.89
C SER A 82 16.16 -1.82 10.75
N PRO A 83 16.45 -2.68 11.76
CA PRO A 83 17.57 -3.62 11.70
C PRO A 83 17.41 -4.69 10.61
N ILE A 84 16.17 -4.92 10.15
CA ILE A 84 15.82 -5.92 9.13
C ILE A 84 15.96 -5.26 7.76
N ALA A 85 17.20 -4.92 7.38
CA ALA A 85 17.51 -4.39 6.05
C ALA A 85 17.55 -5.53 5.01
N ILE A 86 16.39 -6.13 4.70
CA ILE A 86 16.28 -7.15 3.64
C ILE A 86 15.73 -6.48 2.38
N HIS A 87 16.66 -5.95 1.57
CA HIS A 87 16.38 -5.43 0.23
C HIS A 87 15.75 -6.55 -0.62
N GLY A 88 14.55 -6.30 -1.16
CA GLY A 88 13.85 -7.20 -2.08
C GLY A 88 12.47 -7.64 -1.60
N ARG A 89 12.34 -8.16 -0.37
CA ARG A 89 11.04 -8.65 0.16
C ARG A 89 10.25 -7.57 0.89
N TYR A 90 10.93 -6.71 1.64
CA TYR A 90 10.29 -5.62 2.40
C TYR A 90 10.42 -4.25 1.74
N SER A 91 10.95 -4.19 0.52
CA SER A 91 11.16 -2.92 -0.21
C SER A 91 9.91 -2.04 -0.26
N LEU A 92 8.72 -2.65 -0.33
CA LEU A 92 7.48 -1.91 -0.37
C LEU A 92 7.11 -1.23 0.97
N VAL A 93 7.53 -1.80 2.12
CA VAL A 93 7.33 -1.20 3.46
C VAL A 93 8.02 0.17 3.53
N HIS A 94 9.08 0.38 2.75
CA HIS A 94 9.85 1.62 2.67
C HIS A 94 9.24 2.65 1.69
N SER A 95 7.99 2.43 1.26
CA SER A 95 7.23 3.33 0.38
C SER A 95 5.89 3.72 1.00
N PRO A 96 5.40 4.94 0.76
CA PRO A 96 4.03 5.34 1.09
C PRO A 96 2.96 4.42 0.50
N ALA A 97 3.24 3.76 -0.62
CA ALA A 97 2.31 2.80 -1.22
C ALA A 97 2.02 1.60 -0.31
N SER A 98 2.90 1.27 0.65
CA SER A 98 2.63 0.21 1.63
C SER A 98 1.34 0.43 2.41
N VAL A 99 1.01 1.67 2.79
CA VAL A 99 -0.23 1.98 3.53
C VAL A 99 -1.46 1.56 2.71
N ALA A 100 -1.45 1.87 1.42
CA ALA A 100 -2.53 1.53 0.49
C ALA A 100 -2.63 0.01 0.25
N VAL A 101 -1.50 -0.68 0.17
CA VAL A 101 -1.46 -2.13 -0.01
C VAL A 101 -1.91 -2.86 1.25
N LEU A 102 -1.48 -2.42 2.44
CA LEU A 102 -1.91 -2.97 3.73
C LEU A 102 -3.43 -2.81 3.93
N GLU A 103 -3.98 -1.66 3.57
CA GLU A 103 -5.42 -1.42 3.65
C GLU A 103 -6.21 -2.34 2.70
N ARG A 104 -5.69 -2.59 1.49
CA ARG A 104 -6.29 -3.55 0.57
C ARG A 104 -6.10 -5.00 0.98
N LEU A 105 -4.96 -5.36 1.57
CA LEU A 105 -4.71 -6.69 2.12
C LEU A 105 -5.69 -7.01 3.26
N ALA A 106 -5.98 -6.02 4.12
CA ALA A 106 -6.92 -6.19 5.22
C ALA A 106 -8.37 -6.34 4.75
N GLU A 107 -8.78 -5.63 3.70
CA GLU A 107 -10.19 -5.55 3.30
C GLU A 107 -10.57 -6.48 2.14
N THR A 108 -9.70 -6.60 1.14
CA THR A 108 -9.98 -7.34 -0.10
C THR A 108 -8.73 -8.04 -0.63
N PRO A 109 -8.15 -9.01 0.12
CA PRO A 109 -6.89 -9.64 -0.24
C PRO A 109 -6.96 -10.34 -1.60
N SER A 110 -8.03 -11.09 -1.90
CA SER A 110 -8.15 -11.83 -3.18
C SER A 110 -8.12 -10.90 -4.40
N ALA A 111 -8.91 -9.82 -4.38
CA ALA A 111 -8.93 -8.85 -5.47
C ALA A 111 -7.58 -8.13 -5.63
N LEU A 112 -6.88 -7.89 -4.52
CA LEU A 112 -5.53 -7.32 -4.57
C LEU A 112 -4.54 -8.27 -5.23
N HIS A 113 -4.56 -9.57 -4.92
CA HIS A 113 -3.67 -10.55 -5.56
C HIS A 113 -3.93 -10.62 -7.08
N GLU A 114 -5.20 -10.64 -7.51
CA GLU A 114 -5.56 -10.64 -8.93
C GLU A 114 -5.01 -9.42 -9.68
N GLU A 115 -5.19 -8.21 -9.13
CA GLU A 115 -4.66 -6.98 -9.73
C GLU A 115 -3.14 -6.85 -9.63
N TRP A 116 -2.53 -7.47 -8.61
CA TRP A 116 -1.08 -7.53 -8.44
C TRP A 116 -0.44 -8.36 -9.56
N ASP A 117 -0.99 -9.56 -9.79
CA ASP A 117 -0.56 -10.46 -10.86
C ASP A 117 -0.79 -9.82 -12.24
N ALA A 118 -1.94 -9.18 -12.45
CA ALA A 118 -2.25 -8.48 -13.70
C ALA A 118 -1.34 -7.28 -13.97
N ALA A 119 -0.78 -6.68 -12.92
CA ALA A 119 0.19 -5.58 -13.04
C ALA A 119 1.64 -6.07 -13.17
N GLU A 120 1.87 -7.39 -13.21
CA GLU A 120 3.19 -8.03 -13.25
C GLU A 120 4.12 -7.56 -12.12
N LEU A 121 3.54 -7.24 -10.96
CA LEU A 121 4.29 -6.80 -9.79
C LEU A 121 4.95 -8.00 -9.09
N PRO A 122 6.15 -7.82 -8.50
CA PRO A 122 6.84 -8.92 -7.82
C PRO A 122 5.98 -9.53 -6.69
N PRO A 123 5.66 -10.83 -6.71
CA PRO A 123 4.85 -11.47 -5.66
C PRO A 123 5.49 -11.38 -4.27
N ALA A 124 6.83 -11.41 -4.24
CA ALA A 124 7.61 -11.32 -3.01
C ALA A 124 7.36 -10.03 -2.20
N TRP A 125 6.93 -8.93 -2.84
CA TRP A 125 6.57 -7.70 -2.14
C TRP A 125 5.27 -7.84 -1.35
N LEU A 126 4.28 -8.49 -1.95
CA LEU A 126 3.00 -8.76 -1.31
C LEU A 126 3.17 -9.79 -0.18
N ASP A 127 3.97 -10.84 -0.41
CA ASP A 127 4.32 -11.84 0.60
C ASP A 127 5.03 -11.20 1.80
N GLY A 128 5.96 -10.28 1.52
CA GLY A 128 6.67 -9.51 2.54
C GLY A 128 5.73 -8.70 3.41
N LEU A 129 4.84 -7.91 2.81
CA LEU A 129 3.85 -7.13 3.56
C LEU A 129 2.86 -8.01 4.32
N THR A 130 2.39 -9.09 3.70
CA THR A 130 1.47 -10.04 4.35
C THR A 130 2.11 -10.67 5.58
N THR A 131 3.39 -11.05 5.47
CA THR A 131 4.15 -11.59 6.60
C THR A 131 4.32 -10.54 7.68
N ALA A 132 4.77 -9.33 7.33
CA ALA A 132 4.98 -8.23 8.29
C ALA A 132 3.69 -7.84 9.03
N TRP A 133 2.55 -7.84 8.32
CA TRP A 133 1.23 -7.57 8.88
C TRP A 133 0.66 -8.73 9.72
N GLY A 134 1.04 -9.97 9.40
CA GLY A 134 0.59 -11.17 10.11
C GLY A 134 1.35 -11.45 11.40
N THR A 135 2.51 -10.83 11.62
CA THR A 135 3.35 -11.07 12.81
C THR A 135 2.62 -10.60 14.07
N PRO A 136 2.27 -11.51 15.00
CA PRO A 136 1.68 -11.14 16.28
C PRO A 136 2.69 -10.37 17.15
N ALA A 137 2.17 -9.53 18.05
CA ALA A 137 2.97 -8.77 19.02
C ALA A 137 3.70 -9.67 20.02
#